data_AF-A0A7C6WTN1-F1
#
_entry.id   AF-A0A7C6WTN1-F1
#
_cell.length_a   1.000
_cell.length_b   1.000
_cell.length_c   1.000
_cell.angle_alpha   90.00
_cell.angle_beta   90.00
_cell.angle_gamma   90.00
#
_symmetry.space_group_name_H-M   'P 1'
#
loop_
_entity.id
_entity.type
_entity.pdbx_description
1 polymer ?
#
loop_
_entity_poly.entity_id
_entity_poly.type
_entity_poly.pdbx_seq_one_letter_code
_entity_poly.pdbx_strand_id
1 'polypeptide(L)'
;MDVSLLATIVLIGGFFLLLLLRVPITFAMLIATLSSALISGTNLSVMVNQMVQGANNFSLLAIPFFILMGEIMSEGGISEKIVDLAN
;
A
#
# COMPACT_ATOMS: atom_id res chain seq x y z
N MET A 1 -8.58 -18.26 24.32
CA MET A 1 -7.66 -17.58 23.40
C MET A 1 -8.16 -16.17 23.26
N ASP A 2 -7.37 -15.17 23.64
CA ASP A 2 -7.79 -13.77 23.56
C ASP A 2 -8.12 -13.39 22.12
N VAL A 3 -9.23 -12.66 21.92
CA VAL A 3 -9.72 -12.28 20.58
C VAL A 3 -8.66 -11.52 19.79
N SER A 4 -7.87 -10.69 20.49
CA SER A 4 -6.73 -9.96 19.92
C SER A 4 -5.64 -10.90 19.38
N LEU A 5 -5.33 -11.98 20.11
CA LEU A 5 -4.33 -12.96 19.70
C LEU A 5 -4.79 -13.71 18.44
N LEU A 6 -6.06 -14.14 18.40
CA LEU A 6 -6.65 -14.77 17.22
C LEU A 6 -6.60 -13.83 16.00
N ALA A 7 -6.94 -12.56 16.18
CA ALA A 7 -6.90 -11.56 15.11
C ALA A 7 -5.48 -11.37 14.55
N THR A 8 -4.47 -11.27 15.41
CA THR A 8 -3.06 -11.16 14.98
C THR A 8 -2.60 -12.38 14.21
N ILE A 9 -2.95 -13.59 14.65
CA ILE A 9 -2.59 -14.84 13.93
C ILE A 9 -3.24 -14.86 12.55
N VAL A 10 -4.51 -14.49 12.44
CA VAL A 10 -5.23 -14.48 11.15
C VAL A 10 -4.66 -13.42 10.22
N LEU A 11 -4.31 -12.24 10.74
CA LEU A 11 -3.68 -11.18 9.96
C LEU A 11 -2.31 -11.60 9.42
N ILE A 12 -1.39 -11.98 10.30
CA ILE A 12 -0.01 -12.30 9.91
C ILE A 12 0.02 -13.62 9.14
N GLY A 13 -0.59 -14.66 9.68
CA GLY A 13 -0.63 -15.98 9.06
C GLY A 13 -1.37 -15.97 7.72
N GLY A 14 -2.52 -15.30 7.64
CA GLY A 14 -3.28 -15.17 6.40
C GLY A 14 -2.53 -14.38 5.34
N PHE A 15 -1.86 -13.28 5.72
CA PHE A 15 -1.05 -12.49 4.79
C PHE A 15 0.08 -13.32 4.18
N PHE A 16 0.90 -13.98 5.00
CA PHE A 16 2.00 -14.81 4.51
C PHE A 16 1.51 -16.01 3.68
N LEU A 17 0.40 -16.63 4.08
CA LEU A 17 -0.19 -17.73 3.32
C LEU A 17 -0.65 -17.28 1.92
N LEU A 18 -1.26 -16.10 1.81
CA LEU A 18 -1.66 -15.51 0.51
C LEU A 18 -0.44 -15.14 -0.35
N LEU A 19 0.63 -14.64 0.26
CA LEU A 19 1.89 -14.37 -0.45
C LEU A 19 2.55 -15.65 -0.99
N LEU A 20 2.55 -16.73 -0.20
CA LEU A 20 3.06 -18.04 -0.65
C LEU A 20 2.24 -18.59 -1.83
N LEU A 21 0.93 -18.30 -1.87
CA LEU A 21 0.04 -18.60 -2.98
C LEU A 21 0.21 -17.65 -4.18
N ARG A 22 1.21 -16.75 -4.16
CA ARG A 22 1.49 -15.76 -5.22
C ARG A 22 0.34 -14.79 -5.51
N VAL A 23 -0.52 -14.56 -4.52
CA VAL A 23 -1.54 -13.51 -4.63
C VAL A 23 -0.84 -12.15 -4.62
N PRO A 24 -1.23 -11.20 -5.49
CA PRO A 24 -0.64 -9.86 -5.47
C PRO A 24 -0.74 -9.23 -4.07
N ILE A 25 0.34 -8.56 -3.64
CA ILE A 25 0.51 -8.06 -2.27
C ILE A 25 -0.68 -7.19 -1.82
N THR A 26 -1.23 -6.38 -2.73
CA THR A 26 -2.41 -5.56 -2.48
C THR A 26 -3.63 -6.37 -2.04
N PHE A 27 -3.94 -7.47 -2.73
CA PHE A 27 -5.07 -8.32 -2.36
C PHE A 27 -4.79 -9.14 -1.11
N ALA A 28 -3.56 -9.65 -0.97
CA ALA A 28 -3.15 -10.38 0.23
C ALA A 28 -3.33 -9.52 1.50
N MET A 29 -2.88 -8.27 1.44
CA MET A 29 -2.98 -7.32 2.55
C MET A 29 -4.42 -6.91 2.85
N LEU A 30 -5.23 -6.68 1.81
CA LEU A 30 -6.64 -6.33 1.96
C LEU A 30 -7.43 -7.46 2.62
N ILE A 31 -7.31 -8.69 2.10
CA ILE A 31 -8.04 -9.85 2.61
C ILE A 31 -7.63 -10.16 4.05
N ALA A 32 -6.33 -10.21 4.34
CA ALA A 32 -5.83 -10.50 5.69
C ALA A 32 -6.31 -9.46 6.73
N THR A 33 -6.31 -8.18 6.37
CA THR A 33 -6.76 -7.09 7.25
C THR A 33 -8.28 -7.15 7.48
N LEU A 34 -9.07 -7.38 6.42
CA LEU A 34 -10.53 -7.54 6.54
C LEU A 34 -10.88 -8.75 7.41
N SER A 35 -10.24 -9.90 7.19
CA SER A 35 -10.46 -11.11 7.98
C SER A 35 -10.15 -10.88 9.46
N SER A 36 -9.05 -10.18 9.77
CA SER A 36 -8.70 -9.81 11.15
C SER A 36 -9.69 -8.84 11.78
N ALA A 37 -10.16 -7.84 11.04
CA ALA A 37 -11.09 -6.83 11.53
C ALA A 37 -12.47 -7.43 11.88
N LEU A 38 -12.93 -8.41 11.10
CA LEU A 38 -14.16 -9.16 11.38
C LEU A 38 -14.07 -9.95 12.69
N ILE A 39 -12.90 -10.50 13.00
CA ILE A 39 -12.67 -11.26 14.24
C ILE A 39 -12.59 -10.34 15.46
N SER A 40 -11.95 -9.18 15.33
CA SER A 40 -11.86 -8.18 16.40
C SER A 40 -13.17 -7.40 16.63
N GLY A 41 -14.18 -7.57 15.78
CA GLY A 41 -15.44 -6.83 15.88
C GLY A 41 -15.29 -5.32 15.63
N THR A 42 -14.29 -4.93 14.83
CA THR A 42 -14.03 -3.52 14.54
C THR A 42 -15.20 -2.94 13.76
N ASN A 43 -15.66 -1.75 14.15
CA ASN A 43 -16.74 -1.06 13.45
C ASN A 43 -16.31 -0.74 12.00
N LEU A 44 -17.11 -1.18 11.04
CA LEU A 44 -16.84 -1.01 9.62
C LEU A 44 -16.63 0.46 9.24
N SER A 45 -17.34 1.39 9.89
CA SER A 45 -17.17 2.83 9.67
C SER A 45 -15.78 3.33 10.06
N VAL A 46 -15.19 2.79 11.13
CA VAL A 46 -13.81 3.14 11.55
C VAL A 46 -12.80 2.61 10.54
N MET A 47 -13.02 1.38 10.07
CA MET A 47 -12.15 0.73 9.09
C MET A 47 -12.15 1.49 7.75
N VAL A 48 -13.32 1.88 7.25
CA VAL A 48 -13.44 2.69 6.01
C VAL A 48 -12.77 4.05 6.18
N ASN A 49 -12.93 4.72 7.33
CA ASN A 49 -12.24 5.99 7.59
C ASN A 49 -10.72 5.83 7.57
N GLN A 50 -10.17 4.76 8.15
CA GLN A 50 -8.73 4.48 8.11
C GLN A 50 -8.22 4.19 6.69
N MET A 51 -9.00 3.49 5.86
CA MET A 51 -8.67 3.28 4.45
C MET A 51 -8.61 4.61 3.68
N VAL A 52 -9.58 5.51 3.90
CA VAL A 52 -9.60 6.84 3.27
C VAL A 52 -8.43 7.71 3.76
N GLN A 53 -8.11 7.68 5.05
CA GLN A 53 -6.94 8.38 5.58
C GLN A 53 -5.63 7.84 5.01
N GLY A 54 -5.53 6.52 4.83
CA GLY A 54 -4.38 5.88 4.18
C GLY A 54 -4.21 6.33 2.73
N ALA A 55 -5.31 6.41 1.96
CA ALA A 55 -5.29 6.90 0.58
C ALA A 55 -4.92 8.39 0.48
N ASN A 56 -5.32 9.20 1.45
CA ASN A 56 -4.98 10.62 1.54
C ASN A 56 -3.58 10.89 2.12
N ASN A 57 -2.72 9.88 2.22
CA ASN A 57 -1.36 10.06 2.72
C ASN A 57 -0.53 10.87 1.70
N PHE A 58 -0.08 12.07 2.10
CA PHE A 58 0.78 12.94 1.31
C PHE A 58 2.05 12.24 0.79
N SER A 59 2.58 11.28 1.55
CA SER A 59 3.75 10.49 1.15
C SER A 59 3.46 9.62 -0.09
N LEU A 60 2.23 9.14 -0.25
CA LEU A 60 1.84 8.36 -1.42
C LEU A 60 1.66 9.25 -2.66
N LEU A 61 1.38 10.55 -2.49
CA LEU A 61 1.37 11.52 -3.60
C LEU A 61 2.76 11.72 -4.22
N ALA A 62 3.83 11.38 -3.49
CA ALA A 62 5.18 11.42 -4.05
C ALA A 62 5.30 10.52 -5.29
N ILE A 63 4.65 9.35 -5.30
CA ILE A 63 4.71 8.39 -6.42
C ILE A 63 4.19 9.02 -7.74
N PRO A 64 2.95 9.55 -7.82
CA PRO A 64 2.46 10.16 -9.05
C PRO A 64 3.24 11.43 -9.41
N PHE A 65 3.70 12.22 -8.44
CA PHE A 65 4.53 13.40 -8.74
C PHE A 65 5.91 13.03 -9.28
N PHE A 66 6.54 11.96 -8.79
CA PHE A 66 7.79 11.46 -9.36
C PHE A 66 7.60 10.95 -10.78
N ILE A 67 6.51 10.23 -11.06
CA ILE A 67 6.16 9.78 -12.41
C ILE A 67 5.95 11.00 -13.33
N LEU A 68 5.17 11.98 -12.88
CA LEU A 68 4.91 13.21 -13.64
C LEU A 68 6.19 14.00 -13.92
N MET A 69 7.04 14.18 -12.91
CA MET A 69 8.32 14.86 -13.06
C MET A 69 9.25 14.09 -14.02
N GLY A 70 9.26 12.75 -13.94
CA GLY A 70 9.98 11.91 -14.88
C GLY A 70 9.55 12.15 -16.33
N GLU A 71 8.24 12.22 -16.57
CA GLU A 71 7.68 12.52 -17.89
C GLU A 71 8.06 13.92 -18.38
N ILE A 72 7.93 14.94 -17.52
CA ILE A 72 8.31 16.33 -17.84
C ILE A 72 9.80 16.42 -18.17
N MET A 73 10.66 15.73 -17.41
CA MET A 73 12.10 15.75 -17.64
C MET A 73 12.49 15.03 -18.94
N SER A 74 11.79 13.94 -19.27
CA SER A 74 11.96 13.19 -20.51
C SER A 74 11.54 14.01 -21.73
N GLU A 75 10.29 14.48 -21.77
CA GLU A 75 9.75 15.26 -22.89
C GLU A 75 10.40 16.65 -23.01
N GLY A 76 10.78 17.25 -21.88
CA GLY A 76 11.43 18.57 -21.86
C GLY A 76 12.92 18.55 -22.24
N GLY A 77 13.50 17.39 -22.52
CA GLY A 77 14.93 17.22 -22.80
C GLY A 77 15.83 17.62 -21.64
N ILE A 78 15.28 17.74 -20.43
CA ILE A 78 16.04 18.08 -19.21
C ILE A 78 16.95 16.90 -18.85
N SER A 79 16.44 15.67 -18.97
CA SER A 79 17.21 14.45 -18.74
C SER A 79 18.47 14.40 -19.61
N GLU A 80 18.33 14.70 -20.91
CA GLU A 80 19.44 14.73 -21.86
C GLU A 80 20.46 15.82 -21.53
N LYS A 81 20.00 17.05 -21.25
CA LYS A 81 20.87 18.17 -20.85
C LYS A 81 21.66 17.89 -19.57
N ILE A 82 21.07 17.19 -18.60
CA ILE A 82 21.76 16.79 -17.36
C ILE A 82 22.85 15.77 -17.67
N VAL A 83 22.58 14.80 -18.56
CA VAL A 83 23.56 13.80 -18.99
C VAL A 83 24.71 14.46 -19.75
N ASP A 84 24.41 15.37 -20.68
CA ASP A 84 25.41 16.11 -21.45
C ASP A 84 26.29 17.02 -20.59
N LEU A 85 25.74 17.57 -19.51
CA LEU A 85 26.51 18.38 -18.54
C LEU A 85 27.45 17.53 -17.68
N ALA A 86 27.11 16.26 -17.45
CA ALA A 86 27.87 15.34 -16.61
C ALA A 86 28.99 14.59 -17.38
N ASN A 87 28.89 14.54 -18.71
CA ASN A 87 29.91 13.98 -19.62
C ASN A 87 30.99 15.01 -19.96
#